data_AF-A0AAV6DFI2-F1
#
_entry.id   AF-A0AAV6DFI2-F1
#
_cell.length_a   1.000
_cell.length_b   1.000
_cell.length_c   1.000
_cell.angle_alpha   90.00
_cell.angle_beta   90.00
_cell.angle_gamma   90.00
#
_symmetry.space_group_name_H-M   'P 1'
#
loop_
_entity.id
_entity.type
_entity.pdbx_description
1 polymer ?
#
loop_
_entity_poly.entity_id
_entity_poly.type
_entity_poly.pdbx_seq_one_letter_code
_entity_poly.pdbx_strand_id
1 'polypeptide(L)'
;MTEAEALAALRGDDPALAARAEAALWQMWCHAGIPEVDRLFRDGVQAMERGDLDAAQRVFTRVIERAPAFAEGWNKRATVRYLAEDFSGAVADCEETLRRNPHHFGALSGQGLCHMALGQYREAAACFRRTLAVHPHLTSARRNLAAALGEAVKGNGH
;
A
#
# COMPACT_ATOMS: atom_id res chain seq x y z
N MET A 1 -9.45 -17.50 10.15
CA MET A 1 -8.76 -17.47 8.85
C MET A 1 -7.36 -16.99 9.11
N THR A 2 -6.35 -17.74 8.69
CA THR A 2 -4.94 -17.33 8.74
C THR A 2 -4.62 -16.37 7.59
N GLU A 3 -3.47 -15.69 7.64
CA GLU A 3 -3.03 -14.82 6.54
C GLU A 3 -2.89 -15.60 5.22
N ALA A 4 -2.33 -16.82 5.28
CA ALA A 4 -2.18 -17.67 4.10
C ALA A 4 -3.55 -18.07 3.48
N GLU A 5 -4.52 -18.44 4.32
CA GLU A 5 -5.88 -18.75 3.87
C GLU A 5 -6.55 -17.53 3.25
N ALA A 6 -6.38 -16.34 3.84
CA ALA A 6 -6.93 -15.10 3.29
C ALA A 6 -6.28 -14.72 1.95
N LEU A 7 -4.96 -14.84 1.84
CA LEU A 7 -4.25 -14.61 0.57
C LEU A 7 -4.67 -15.59 -0.54
N ALA A 8 -4.93 -16.85 -0.19
CA ALA A 8 -5.46 -17.83 -1.14
C ALA A 8 -6.90 -17.46 -1.56
N ALA A 9 -7.74 -17.10 -0.59
CA ALA A 9 -9.13 -16.68 -0.81
C ALA A 9 -9.24 -15.44 -1.70
N LEU A 10 -8.33 -14.46 -1.58
CA LEU A 10 -8.29 -13.28 -2.46
C LEU A 10 -8.16 -13.61 -3.95
N ARG A 11 -7.53 -14.75 -4.28
CA ARG A 11 -7.30 -15.20 -5.66
C ARG A 11 -8.42 -16.10 -6.19
N GLY A 12 -9.32 -16.55 -5.31
CA GLY A 12 -10.44 -17.41 -5.69
C GLY A 12 -11.53 -16.64 -6.44
N ASP A 13 -12.48 -17.37 -7.03
CA ASP A 13 -13.56 -16.78 -7.84
C ASP A 13 -14.79 -16.33 -7.04
N ASP A 14 -14.85 -16.63 -5.74
CA ASP A 14 -15.96 -16.21 -4.86
C ASP A 14 -15.73 -14.76 -4.36
N PRO A 15 -16.51 -13.77 -4.83
CA PRO A 15 -16.32 -12.38 -4.46
C PRO A 15 -16.63 -12.10 -2.98
N ALA A 16 -17.57 -12.83 -2.38
CA ALA A 16 -17.94 -12.65 -0.99
C ALA A 16 -16.85 -13.18 -0.06
N LEU A 17 -16.25 -14.33 -0.41
CA LEU A 17 -15.09 -14.86 0.30
C LEU A 17 -13.87 -13.95 0.12
N ALA A 18 -13.60 -13.46 -1.09
CA ALA A 18 -12.51 -12.52 -1.35
C ALA A 18 -12.64 -11.23 -0.53
N ALA A 19 -13.85 -10.65 -0.43
CA ALA A 19 -14.09 -9.46 0.39
C ALA A 19 -13.85 -9.71 1.89
N ARG A 20 -14.27 -10.87 2.40
CA ARG A 20 -14.00 -11.27 3.80
C ARG A 20 -12.52 -11.51 4.04
N ALA A 21 -11.82 -12.08 3.07
CA ALA A 21 -10.38 -12.29 3.11
C ALA A 21 -9.61 -10.96 3.11
N GLU A 22 -10.01 -10.02 2.26
CA GLU A 22 -9.45 -8.67 2.25
C GLU A 22 -9.61 -8.00 3.61
N ALA A 23 -10.82 -8.02 4.18
CA ALA A 23 -11.09 -7.43 5.50
C ALA A 23 -10.24 -8.07 6.60
N ALA A 24 -10.06 -9.39 6.57
CA ALA A 24 -9.22 -10.10 7.54
C ALA A 24 -7.74 -9.72 7.41
N LEU A 25 -7.22 -9.58 6.18
CA LEU A 25 -5.85 -9.14 5.95
C LEU A 25 -5.63 -7.74 6.47
N TRP A 26 -6.55 -6.81 6.18
CA TRP A 26 -6.47 -5.46 6.73
C TRP A 26 -6.54 -5.43 8.26
N GLN A 27 -7.38 -6.27 8.87
CA GLN A 27 -7.43 -6.39 10.33
C GLN A 27 -6.09 -6.87 10.90
N MET A 28 -5.45 -7.84 10.28
CA MET A 28 -4.13 -8.35 10.70
C MET A 28 -3.03 -7.32 10.48
N TRP A 29 -2.98 -6.71 9.30
CA TRP A 29 -1.92 -5.78 8.92
C TRP A 29 -2.01 -4.45 9.67
N CYS A 30 -3.20 -4.00 10.08
CA CYS A 30 -3.37 -2.78 10.88
C CYS A 30 -3.14 -2.98 12.38
N HIS A 31 -2.77 -4.19 12.83
CA HIS A 31 -2.53 -4.48 14.24
C HIS A 31 -1.06 -4.82 14.47
N ALA A 32 -0.35 -3.97 15.22
CA ALA A 32 1.05 -4.18 15.55
C ALA A 32 1.25 -5.26 16.64
N GLY A 33 0.18 -5.60 17.38
CA GLY A 33 0.26 -6.50 18.54
C GLY A 33 0.93 -5.87 19.77
N ILE A 34 1.18 -4.56 19.73
CA ILE A 34 1.80 -3.79 20.82
C ILE A 34 0.84 -2.65 21.17
N PRO A 35 0.16 -2.67 22.33
CA PRO A 35 -0.91 -1.72 22.64
C PRO A 35 -0.52 -0.24 22.50
N GLU A 36 0.72 0.11 22.85
CA GLU A 36 1.25 1.47 22.67
C GLU A 36 1.32 1.86 21.19
N VAL A 37 1.85 0.96 20.35
CA VAL A 37 2.00 1.18 18.91
C VAL A 37 0.64 1.19 18.22
N ASP A 38 -0.28 0.32 18.63
CA ASP A 38 -1.65 0.32 18.11
C ASP A 38 -2.39 1.63 18.41
N ARG A 39 -2.15 2.22 19.60
CA ARG A 39 -2.68 3.55 19.93
C ARG A 39 -2.05 4.63 19.05
N LEU A 40 -0.71 4.66 18.94
CA LEU A 40 0.00 5.60 18.07
C LEU A 40 -0.48 5.48 16.61
N PHE A 41 -0.69 4.25 16.13
CA PHE A 41 -1.18 3.99 14.78
C PHE A 41 -2.58 4.58 14.58
N ARG A 42 -3.50 4.40 15.53
CA ARG A 42 -4.82 5.04 15.49
C ARG A 42 -4.73 6.57 15.50
N ASP A 43 -3.86 7.15 16.33
CA ASP A 43 -3.64 8.60 16.37
C ASP A 43 -3.16 9.14 15.01
N GLY A 44 -2.29 8.39 14.33
CA GLY A 44 -1.79 8.73 12.99
C GLY A 44 -2.89 8.66 11.93
N VAL A 45 -3.74 7.62 11.97
CA VAL A 45 -4.89 7.51 11.07
C VAL A 45 -5.87 8.67 11.29
N GLN A 46 -6.17 9.02 12.53
CA GLN A 46 -7.03 10.17 12.83
C GLN A 46 -6.44 11.49 12.36
N ALA A 47 -5.11 11.66 12.41
CA ALA A 47 -4.45 12.84 11.85
C ALA A 47 -4.63 12.92 10.32
N MET A 48 -4.50 11.78 9.61
CA MET A 48 -4.78 11.71 8.17
C MET A 48 -6.25 12.06 7.85
N GLU A 49 -7.20 11.53 8.62
CA GLU A 49 -8.64 11.81 8.43
C GLU A 49 -8.97 13.30 8.59
N ARG A 50 -8.22 14.02 9.44
CA ARG A 50 -8.34 15.48 9.59
C ARG A 50 -7.58 16.27 8.51
N GLY A 51 -6.83 15.62 7.63
CA GLY A 51 -5.96 16.25 6.64
C GLY A 51 -4.67 16.86 7.21
N ASP A 52 -4.35 16.59 8.48
CA ASP A 52 -3.12 17.08 9.12
C ASP A 52 -1.95 16.14 8.77
N LEU A 53 -1.42 16.31 7.55
CA LEU A 53 -0.35 15.49 7.00
C LEU A 53 0.95 15.59 7.83
N ASP A 54 1.25 16.77 8.36
CA ASP A 54 2.42 17.01 9.21
C ASP A 54 2.35 16.23 10.52
N ALA A 55 1.19 16.26 11.20
CA ALA A 55 0.98 15.46 12.40
C ALA A 55 1.02 13.96 12.08
N ALA A 56 0.36 13.53 10.99
CA ALA A 56 0.36 12.13 10.56
C ALA A 56 1.78 11.62 10.30
N GLN A 57 2.61 12.39 9.58
CA GLN A 57 4.01 12.04 9.29
C GLN A 57 4.83 11.87 10.57
N ARG A 58 4.70 12.78 11.54
CA ARG A 58 5.38 12.68 12.84
C ARG A 58 4.92 11.43 13.61
N VAL A 59 3.63 11.15 13.61
CA VAL A 59 3.08 10.00 14.34
C VAL A 59 3.52 8.69 13.70
N PHE A 60 3.41 8.52 12.38
CA PHE A 60 3.87 7.29 11.73
C PHE A 60 5.38 7.10 11.81
N THR A 61 6.16 8.18 11.86
CA THR A 61 7.60 8.08 12.16
C THR A 61 7.84 7.47 13.55
N ARG A 62 7.09 7.91 14.57
CA ARG A 62 7.16 7.29 15.92
C ARG A 62 6.68 5.84 15.93
N VAL A 63 5.64 5.50 15.16
CA VAL A 63 5.18 4.11 14.99
C VAL A 63 6.32 3.24 14.45
N ILE A 64 7.02 3.72 13.42
CA ILE A 64 8.17 3.03 12.81
C ILE A 64 9.35 2.90 13.80
N GLU A 65 9.67 3.96 14.55
CA GLU A 65 10.74 3.91 15.56
C GLU A 65 10.45 2.90 16.67
N ARG A 66 9.19 2.76 17.08
CA ARG A 66 8.77 1.83 18.14
C ARG A 66 8.60 0.40 17.65
N ALA A 67 8.14 0.21 16.42
CA ALA A 67 7.91 -1.09 15.81
C ALA A 67 8.45 -1.11 14.38
N PRO A 68 9.78 -1.17 14.20
CA PRO A 68 10.37 -1.09 12.87
C PRO A 68 9.96 -2.25 11.97
N ALA A 69 9.51 -3.39 12.52
CA ALA A 69 9.00 -4.55 11.76
C ALA A 69 7.52 -4.43 11.36
N PHE A 70 6.78 -3.44 11.86
CA PHE A 70 5.36 -3.26 11.57
C PHE A 70 5.16 -2.63 10.18
N ALA A 71 4.84 -3.47 9.20
CA ALA A 71 4.78 -3.09 7.78
C ALA A 71 3.81 -1.93 7.49
N GLU A 72 2.65 -1.91 8.16
CA GLU A 72 1.60 -0.93 7.91
C GLU A 72 1.96 0.47 8.43
N GLY A 73 2.86 0.58 9.43
CA GLY A 73 3.41 1.87 9.85
C GLY A 73 4.16 2.58 8.73
N TRP A 74 4.96 1.83 7.96
CA TRP A 74 5.64 2.32 6.76
C TRP A 74 4.64 2.67 5.65
N ASN A 75 3.62 1.83 5.43
CA ASN A 75 2.63 2.03 4.37
C ASN A 75 1.78 3.29 4.60
N LYS A 76 1.37 3.55 5.84
CA LYS A 76 0.66 4.78 6.18
C LYS A 76 1.54 6.02 6.03
N ARG A 77 2.82 5.95 6.40
CA ARG A 77 3.75 7.06 6.14
C ARG A 77 3.98 7.28 4.63
N ALA A 78 4.07 6.21 3.84
CA ALA A 78 4.11 6.29 2.38
C ALA A 78 2.87 7.00 1.83
N THR A 79 1.69 6.68 2.36
CA THR A 79 0.43 7.33 1.97
C THR A 79 0.45 8.83 2.30
N VAL A 80 0.92 9.21 3.49
CA VAL A 80 1.07 10.62 3.88
C VAL A 80 2.03 11.36 2.95
N ARG A 81 3.18 10.76 2.63
CA ARG A 81 4.16 11.33 1.71
C ARG A 81 3.60 11.48 0.30
N TYR A 82 2.86 10.49 -0.20
CA TYR A 82 2.15 10.59 -1.47
C TYR A 82 1.17 11.78 -1.50
N LEU A 83 0.38 11.96 -0.42
CA LEU A 83 -0.55 13.09 -0.30
C LEU A 83 0.17 14.44 -0.19
N ALA A 84 1.40 14.44 0.32
CA ALA A 84 2.28 15.61 0.37
C ALA A 84 3.13 15.77 -0.91
N GLU A 85 2.85 14.99 -1.97
CA GLU A 85 3.58 14.98 -3.25
C GLU A 85 5.07 14.60 -3.15
N ASP A 86 5.52 14.06 -2.02
CA ASP A 86 6.82 13.43 -1.85
C ASP A 86 6.78 11.98 -2.39
N PHE A 87 6.68 11.85 -3.71
CA PHE A 87 6.54 10.55 -4.36
C PHE A 87 7.79 9.67 -4.19
N SER A 88 8.99 10.25 -4.19
CA SER A 88 10.23 9.49 -3.99
C SER A 88 10.34 8.95 -2.56
N GLY A 89 10.02 9.76 -1.55
CA GLY A 89 9.95 9.30 -0.17
C GLY A 89 8.83 8.30 0.07
N ALA A 90 7.70 8.42 -0.65
CA ALA A 90 6.63 7.43 -0.62
C ALA A 90 7.06 6.08 -1.22
N VAL A 91 7.77 6.07 -2.35
CA VAL A 91 8.35 4.84 -2.93
C VAL A 91 9.27 4.14 -1.92
N ALA A 92 10.17 4.88 -1.27
CA ALA A 92 11.08 4.31 -0.27
C ALA A 92 10.33 3.66 0.90
N ASP A 93 9.26 4.30 1.39
CA ASP A 93 8.45 3.72 2.46
C ASP A 93 7.62 2.51 1.98
N CYS A 94 7.14 2.51 0.73
CA CYS A 94 6.51 1.32 0.15
C CYS A 94 7.50 0.15 0.05
N GLU A 95 8.75 0.38 -0.33
CA GLU A 95 9.79 -0.66 -0.37
C GLU A 95 10.04 -1.25 1.03
N GLU A 96 10.06 -0.40 2.06
CA GLU A 96 10.14 -0.84 3.46
C GLU A 96 8.93 -1.69 3.85
N THR A 97 7.71 -1.30 3.48
CA THR A 97 6.52 -2.14 3.69
C THR A 97 6.68 -3.49 3.01
N LEU A 98 7.09 -3.51 1.74
CA LEU A 98 7.17 -4.73 0.94
C LEU A 98 8.30 -5.67 1.35
N ARG A 99 9.36 -5.16 1.97
CA ARG A 99 10.41 -5.99 2.57
C ARG A 99 9.89 -6.78 3.78
N ARG A 100 8.92 -6.22 4.50
CA ARG A 100 8.30 -6.84 5.69
C ARG A 100 7.10 -7.70 5.34
N ASN A 101 6.29 -7.22 4.41
CA ASN A 101 5.14 -7.92 3.86
C ASN A 101 5.16 -7.86 2.33
N PRO A 102 5.72 -8.89 1.66
CA PRO A 102 5.80 -8.96 0.21
C PRO A 102 4.45 -9.04 -0.51
N HIS A 103 3.38 -9.38 0.21
CA HIS A 103 2.02 -9.53 -0.31
C HIS A 103 1.14 -8.31 -0.04
N HIS A 104 1.71 -7.21 0.47
CA HIS A 104 0.94 -6.03 0.82
C HIS A 104 0.40 -5.30 -0.43
N PHE A 105 -0.78 -5.68 -0.91
CA PHE A 105 -1.37 -5.16 -2.14
C PHE A 105 -1.65 -3.64 -2.07
N GLY A 106 -1.90 -3.09 -0.88
CA GLY A 106 -1.97 -1.64 -0.65
C GLY A 106 -0.67 -0.91 -1.04
N ALA A 107 0.47 -1.32 -0.48
CA ALA A 107 1.78 -0.76 -0.79
C ALA A 107 2.24 -1.04 -2.23
N LEU A 108 1.94 -2.22 -2.80
CA LEU A 108 2.23 -2.49 -4.22
C LEU A 108 1.48 -1.50 -5.13
N SER A 109 0.19 -1.28 -4.86
CA SER A 109 -0.61 -0.32 -5.62
C SER A 109 -0.14 1.12 -5.39
N GLY A 110 0.15 1.48 -4.13
CA GLY A 110 0.68 2.78 -3.74
C GLY A 110 2.02 3.12 -4.40
N GLN A 111 2.96 2.17 -4.41
CA GLN A 111 4.23 2.32 -5.13
C GLN A 111 3.99 2.53 -6.64
N GLY A 112 3.05 1.78 -7.23
CA GLY A 112 2.65 1.98 -8.62
C GLY A 112 2.11 3.38 -8.90
N LEU A 113 1.29 3.92 -8.01
CA LEU A 113 0.79 5.30 -8.12
C LEU A 113 1.90 6.34 -7.98
N CYS A 114 2.86 6.12 -7.09
CA CYS A 114 4.02 7.01 -6.96
C CYS A 114 4.87 7.00 -8.24
N HIS A 115 5.12 5.83 -8.82
CA HIS A 115 5.83 5.73 -10.10
C HIS A 115 5.05 6.39 -11.25
N MET A 116 3.71 6.30 -11.27
CA MET A 116 2.89 7.05 -12.24
C MET A 116 3.12 8.57 -12.10
N ALA A 117 3.12 9.09 -10.88
CA ALA A 117 3.33 10.50 -10.59
C ALA A 117 4.74 10.98 -10.97
N LEU A 118 5.73 10.10 -10.88
CA LEU A 118 7.12 10.33 -11.29
C LEU A 118 7.36 10.12 -12.80
N GLY A 119 6.34 9.77 -13.60
CA GLY A 119 6.49 9.46 -15.03
C GLY A 119 7.18 8.11 -15.33
N GLN A 120 7.38 7.27 -14.31
CA GLN A 120 8.05 5.97 -14.37
C GLN A 120 7.04 4.87 -14.71
N TYR A 121 6.48 4.95 -15.92
CA TYR A 121 5.31 4.15 -16.30
C TYR A 121 5.57 2.64 -16.39
N ARG A 122 6.81 2.21 -16.70
CA ARG A 122 7.16 0.78 -16.78
C ARG A 122 7.22 0.16 -15.39
N GLU A 123 7.80 0.88 -14.44
CA GLU A 123 7.91 0.55 -13.02
C GLU A 123 6.50 0.52 -12.39
N ALA A 124 5.66 1.51 -12.71
CA ALA A 124 4.26 1.53 -12.30
C ALA A 124 3.50 0.28 -12.79
N ALA A 125 3.64 -0.06 -14.07
CA ALA A 125 3.01 -1.25 -14.64
C ALA A 125 3.50 -2.55 -13.96
N ALA A 126 4.78 -2.64 -13.61
CA ALA A 126 5.31 -3.77 -12.85
C ALA A 126 4.66 -3.89 -11.46
N CYS A 127 4.49 -2.77 -10.76
CA CYS A 127 3.83 -2.72 -9.45
C CYS A 127 2.36 -3.14 -9.52
N PHE A 128 1.60 -2.65 -10.51
CA PHE A 128 0.19 -3.05 -10.68
C PHE A 128 0.03 -4.51 -11.09
N ARG A 129 0.94 -5.07 -11.91
CA ARG A 129 0.95 -6.53 -12.18
C ARG A 129 1.17 -7.34 -10.91
N ARG A 130 2.12 -6.95 -10.06
CA ARG A 130 2.34 -7.60 -8.75
C ARG A 130 1.13 -7.47 -7.84
N THR A 131 0.47 -6.30 -7.84
CA THR A 131 -0.78 -6.09 -7.09
C THR A 131 -1.85 -7.09 -7.54
N LEU A 132 -2.06 -7.23 -8.85
CA LEU A 132 -3.05 -8.17 -9.42
C LEU A 132 -2.67 -9.65 -9.25
N ALA A 133 -1.39 -9.97 -9.08
CA ALA A 133 -0.96 -11.33 -8.72
C ALA A 133 -1.35 -11.71 -7.28
N VAL A 134 -1.46 -10.72 -6.38
CA VAL A 134 -1.94 -10.94 -5.02
C VAL A 134 -3.46 -10.82 -4.95
N HIS A 135 -4.03 -9.79 -5.55
CA HIS A 135 -5.46 -9.48 -5.53
C HIS A 135 -5.98 -9.27 -6.96
N PRO A 136 -6.34 -10.36 -7.68
CA PRO A 136 -6.70 -10.32 -9.12
C PRO A 136 -7.96 -9.49 -9.43
N HIS A 137 -8.86 -9.39 -8.46
CA HIS A 137 -10.16 -8.72 -8.57
C HIS A 137 -10.11 -7.23 -8.27
N LEU A 138 -8.93 -6.66 -7.99
CA LEU A 138 -8.80 -5.25 -7.67
C LEU A 138 -8.93 -4.38 -8.92
N THR A 139 -10.15 -3.93 -9.22
CA THR A 139 -10.49 -3.15 -10.42
C THR A 139 -9.64 -1.89 -10.59
N SER A 140 -9.31 -1.21 -9.49
CA SER A 140 -8.45 -0.02 -9.51
C SER A 140 -7.05 -0.32 -10.05
N ALA A 141 -6.43 -1.43 -9.61
CA ALA A 141 -5.11 -1.84 -10.11
C ALA A 141 -5.14 -2.24 -11.59
N ARG A 142 -6.23 -2.88 -12.06
CA ARG A 142 -6.39 -3.21 -13.49
C ARG A 142 -6.48 -1.95 -14.36
N ARG A 143 -7.25 -0.96 -13.92
CA ARG A 143 -7.35 0.34 -14.60
C ARG A 143 -6.00 1.06 -14.62
N ASN A 144 -5.31 1.09 -13.48
CA ASN A 144 -4.02 1.78 -13.38
C ASN A 144 -2.93 1.07 -14.22
N LEU A 145 -2.96 -0.27 -14.30
CA LEU A 145 -2.08 -1.02 -15.20
C LEU A 145 -2.31 -0.63 -16.66
N ALA A 146 -3.56 -0.56 -17.10
CA ALA A 146 -3.90 -0.16 -18.47
C ALA A 146 -3.41 1.27 -18.77
N ALA A 147 -3.61 2.20 -17.82
CA ALA A 147 -3.12 3.58 -17.94
C ALA A 147 -1.58 3.64 -18.04
N ALA A 148 -0.88 2.94 -17.15
CA ALA A 148 0.58 2.88 -17.14
C ALA A 148 1.15 2.33 -18.46
N LEU A 149 0.54 1.27 -19.01
CA LEU A 149 0.96 0.71 -20.30
C LEU A 149 0.68 1.66 -21.47
N GLY A 150 -0.45 2.37 -21.44
CA GLY A 150 -0.76 3.38 -22.45
C GLY A 150 0.29 4.49 -22.51
N GLU A 151 0.69 5.04 -21.35
CA GLU A 151 1.71 6.09 -21.28
C GLU A 151 3.11 5.57 -21.64
N ALA A 152 3.47 4.36 -21.21
CA ALA A 152 4.76 3.74 -21.55
C ALA A 152 4.94 3.54 -23.06
N VAL A 153 3.86 3.28 -23.82
CA VAL A 153 3.91 3.15 -25.28
C VAL A 153 4.07 4.51 -25.95
N LYS A 154 3.34 5.54 -25.49
CA LYS A 154 3.47 6.92 -26.03
C LYS A 154 4.89 7.46 -25.89
N GLY A 155 5.51 7.25 -24.72
CA GLY A 155 6.87 7.71 -24.45
C GLY A 155 7.98 7.05 -25.27
N ASN A 156 7.70 5.92 -25.94
CA ASN A 156 8.65 5.24 -26.83
C ASN A 156 8.53 5.69 -28.31
N GLY A 157 7.60 6.59 -28.63
CA GLY A 157 7.30 7.04 -30.01
C GLY A 157 8.01 8.31 -30.45
N HIS A 158 9.04 8.77 -29.72
CA HIS A 158 9.81 9.97 -30.01
C HIS A 158 11.25 9.64 -30.40
#